data_AF-A0A2P6GLG8-F1
#
_entry.id   AF-A0A2P6GLG8-F1
#
_cell.length_a   1.000
_cell.length_b   1.000
_cell.length_c   1.000
_cell.angle_alpha   90.00
_cell.angle_beta   90.00
_cell.angle_gamma   90.00
#
_symmetry.space_group_name_H-M   'P 1'
#
loop_
_entity.id
_entity.type
_entity.pdbx_description
1 polymer ?
#
loop_
_entity_poly.entity_id
_entity_poly.type
_entity_poly.pdbx_seq_one_letter_code
_entity_poly.pdbx_strand_id
1 'polypeptide(L)'
;MEKVFKYSNKSIIFSIILVLISLIISISIGAAEISIDEIIGILLREFLGYHSNAEINNINKIIVLEWRLPRFCLGFLVGASLAIAGCGFQGVFKNPLADPFLLGSAAGAGLGVTLVIVNDLNYSFGIINSVQLGAFIGA
;
A
#
# COMPACT_ATOMS: atom_id res chain seq x y z
N MET A 1 6.94 32.57 -11.73
CA MET A 1 6.69 31.38 -10.90
C MET A 1 6.65 30.07 -11.70
N GLU A 2 7.16 30.01 -12.94
CA GLU A 2 6.94 28.87 -13.87
C GLU A 2 8.08 27.82 -13.96
N LYS A 3 9.10 27.84 -13.09
CA LYS A 3 10.27 26.93 -13.20
C LYS A 3 10.53 26.06 -11.97
N VAL A 4 9.53 25.77 -11.14
CA VAL A 4 9.80 25.18 -9.81
C VAL A 4 9.81 23.64 -9.79
N PHE A 5 9.18 22.94 -10.74
CA PHE A 5 9.23 21.47 -10.82
C PHE A 5 9.52 20.99 -12.25
N LYS A 6 10.79 20.97 -12.65
CA LYS A 6 11.21 20.16 -13.80
C LYS A 6 11.40 18.71 -13.33
N TYR A 7 10.37 17.89 -13.46
CA TYR A 7 10.54 16.45 -13.32
C TYR A 7 11.46 15.96 -14.44
N SER A 8 12.63 15.44 -14.07
CA SER A 8 13.50 14.78 -15.03
C SER A 8 12.89 13.43 -15.37
N ASN A 9 12.79 13.07 -16.66
CA ASN A 9 12.35 11.74 -17.10
C ASN A 9 13.13 10.63 -16.36
N LYS A 10 14.39 10.89 -16.00
CA LYS A 10 15.23 9.97 -15.22
C LYS A 10 14.65 9.68 -13.82
N SER A 11 14.09 10.67 -13.14
CA SER A 11 13.52 10.51 -11.79
C SER A 11 12.23 9.68 -11.80
N ILE A 12 11.40 9.85 -12.83
CA ILE A 12 10.18 9.05 -13.01
C ILE A 12 10.55 7.59 -13.28
N ILE A 13 11.46 7.36 -14.23
CA ILE A 13 11.95 6.02 -14.56
C ILE A 13 12.55 5.35 -13.31
N PHE A 14 13.38 6.07 -12.55
CA PHE A 14 13.98 5.56 -11.32
C PHE A 14 12.92 5.16 -10.27
N SER A 15 11.89 5.99 -10.09
CA SER A 15 10.80 5.70 -9.15
C SER A 15 10.00 4.47 -9.57
N ILE A 16 9.69 4.33 -10.86
CA ILE A 16 8.99 3.14 -11.39
C ILE A 16 9.83 1.89 -11.16
N ILE A 17 11.14 1.94 -11.41
CA ILE A 17 12.06 0.83 -11.15
C ILE A 17 12.05 0.45 -9.66
N LEU A 18 12.11 1.42 -8.76
CA LEU A 18 12.05 1.17 -7.32
C LEU A 18 10.72 0.51 -6.90
N VAL A 19 9.60 0.96 -7.45
CA VAL A 19 8.29 0.35 -7.17
C VAL A 19 8.26 -1.11 -7.64
N LEU A 20 8.74 -1.40 -8.85
CA LEU A 20 8.80 -2.77 -9.38
C LEU A 20 9.72 -3.67 -8.55
N ILE A 21 10.89 -3.17 -8.13
CA ILE A 21 11.81 -3.91 -7.26
C ILE A 21 11.13 -4.19 -5.90
N SER A 22 10.49 -3.18 -5.30
CA SER A 22 9.81 -3.34 -4.02
C SER A 22 8.62 -4.31 -4.09
N LEU A 23 7.90 -4.35 -5.22
CA LEU A 23 6.84 -5.32 -5.50
C LEU A 23 7.38 -6.75 -5.46
N ILE A 24 8.46 -7.02 -6.20
CA ILE A 24 9.08 -8.35 -6.27
C ILE A 24 9.58 -8.76 -4.89
N ILE A 25 10.28 -7.88 -4.17
CA ILE A 25 10.78 -8.16 -2.82
C ILE A 25 9.63 -8.44 -1.86
N SER A 26 8.60 -7.59 -1.86
CA SER A 26 7.45 -7.73 -0.97
C SER A 26 6.65 -9.01 -1.20
N ILE A 27 6.55 -9.48 -2.44
CA ILE A 27 5.85 -10.73 -2.77
C ILE A 27 6.76 -11.95 -2.54
N SER A 28 8.08 -11.80 -2.63
CA SER A 28 9.02 -12.92 -2.40
C SER A 28 9.15 -13.27 -0.92
N ILE A 29 9.12 -12.29 -0.02
CA ILE A 29 9.28 -12.51 1.42
C ILE A 29 7.95 -12.93 2.05
N GLY A 30 7.91 -14.11 2.66
CA GLY A 30 6.74 -14.58 3.41
C GLY A 30 6.98 -15.89 4.15
N ALA A 31 5.99 -16.32 4.93
CA ALA A 31 6.09 -17.54 5.75
C ALA A 31 6.13 -18.83 4.92
N ALA A 32 5.59 -18.83 3.71
CA ALA A 32 5.69 -19.93 2.76
C ALA A 32 6.90 -19.70 1.83
N GLU A 33 7.77 -20.68 1.69
CA GLU A 33 8.87 -20.63 0.72
C GLU A 33 8.30 -20.89 -0.68
N ILE A 34 8.24 -19.83 -1.50
CA ILE A 34 7.80 -19.89 -2.90
C ILE A 34 8.94 -19.34 -3.75
N SER A 35 9.32 -20.07 -4.80
CA SER A 35 10.41 -19.65 -5.68
C SER A 35 10.03 -18.42 -6.50
N ILE A 36 11.02 -17.59 -6.83
CA ILE A 36 10.81 -16.35 -7.60
C ILE A 36 10.23 -16.68 -8.99
N ASP A 37 10.67 -17.77 -9.61
CA ASP A 37 10.18 -18.21 -10.91
C ASP A 37 8.69 -18.57 -10.87
N GLU A 38 8.23 -19.21 -9.79
CA GLU A 38 6.81 -19.54 -9.60
C GLU A 38 5.98 -18.29 -9.35
N ILE A 39 6.49 -17.31 -8.57
CA ILE A 39 5.82 -16.01 -8.37
C ILE A 39 5.65 -15.27 -9.70
N ILE A 40 6.72 -15.18 -10.50
CA ILE A 40 6.66 -14.54 -11.82
C ILE A 40 5.69 -15.29 -12.73
N GLY A 41 5.72 -16.62 -12.73
CA GLY A 41 4.78 -17.46 -13.48
C GLY A 41 3.32 -17.21 -13.09
N ILE A 42 3.02 -17.12 -11.80
CA ILE A 42 1.68 -16.80 -11.27
C ILE A 42 1.23 -15.41 -11.75
N LEU A 43 2.09 -14.39 -11.64
CA LEU A 43 1.76 -13.02 -12.04
C LEU A 43 1.54 -12.89 -13.55
N LEU A 44 2.44 -13.47 -14.36
CA LEU A 44 2.31 -13.46 -15.82
C LEU A 44 1.04 -14.19 -16.28
N ARG A 45 0.71 -15.31 -15.63
CA ARG A 45 -0.51 -16.07 -15.97
C ARG A 45 -1.78 -15.30 -15.64
N GLU A 46 -1.87 -14.69 -14.46
CA GLU A 46 -3.10 -14.04 -14.03
C GLU A 46 -3.31 -12.65 -14.67
N PHE A 47 -2.24 -11.86 -14.82
CA PHE A 47 -2.34 -10.50 -15.35
C PHE A 47 -2.18 -10.40 -16.86
N LEU A 48 -1.35 -11.25 -17.48
CA LEU A 48 -1.08 -11.22 -18.92
C LEU A 48 -1.70 -12.40 -19.67
N GLY A 49 -2.39 -13.31 -18.97
CA GLY A 49 -2.99 -14.48 -19.59
C GLY A 49 -1.97 -15.46 -20.18
N TYR A 50 -0.71 -15.39 -19.75
CA TYR A 50 0.34 -16.27 -20.26
C TYR A 50 0.20 -17.67 -19.66
N HIS A 51 -0.28 -18.62 -20.46
CA HIS A 51 -0.45 -20.00 -20.04
C HIS A 51 0.84 -20.78 -20.30
N SER A 52 1.71 -20.85 -19.30
CA SER A 52 2.84 -21.78 -19.28
C SER A 52 2.36 -23.21 -18.96
N ASN A 53 3.04 -24.22 -19.49
CA ASN A 53 2.80 -25.64 -19.19
C ASN A 53 3.29 -26.06 -17.79
N ALA A 54 3.87 -25.15 -17.01
CA ALA A 54 4.29 -25.45 -15.64
C ALA A 54 3.07 -25.64 -14.72
N GLU A 55 3.03 -26.76 -13.99
CA GLU A 55 2.06 -26.97 -12.93
C GLU A 55 2.31 -25.97 -11.81
N ILE A 56 1.38 -25.03 -11.62
CA ILE A 56 1.40 -24.06 -10.52
C ILE A 56 0.58 -24.64 -9.37
N ASN A 57 1.14 -24.63 -8.16
CA ASN A 57 0.40 -25.05 -6.98
C ASN A 57 -0.71 -24.04 -6.64
N ASN A 58 -1.96 -24.51 -6.55
CA ASN A 58 -3.11 -23.67 -6.21
C ASN A 58 -2.96 -22.94 -4.87
N ILE A 59 -2.29 -23.55 -3.88
CA ILE A 59 -2.04 -22.92 -2.58
C ILE A 59 -1.09 -21.74 -2.75
N ASN A 60 0.00 -21.91 -3.50
CA ASN A 60 0.97 -20.85 -3.76
C ASN A 60 0.33 -19.69 -4.52
N LYS A 61 -0.55 -20.00 -5.49
CA LYS A 61 -1.36 -18.98 -6.20
C LYS A 61 -2.20 -18.14 -5.23
N ILE A 62 -2.94 -18.77 -4.32
CA ILE A 62 -3.78 -18.06 -3.33
C ILE A 62 -2.90 -17.19 -2.41
N ILE A 63 -1.80 -17.73 -1.91
CA ILE A 63 -0.87 -16.98 -1.03
C ILE A 63 -0.36 -15.73 -1.76
N VAL A 64 0.06 -15.86 -3.02
CA VAL A 64 0.59 -14.73 -3.79
C VAL A 64 -0.51 -13.69 -4.08
N LEU A 65 -1.66 -14.11 -4.60
CA LEU A 65 -2.69 -13.19 -5.10
C LEU A 65 -3.59 -12.61 -4.01
N GLU A 66 -3.95 -13.39 -3.00
CA GLU A 66 -4.92 -12.97 -1.99
C GLU A 66 -4.26 -12.44 -0.71
N TRP A 67 -3.01 -12.83 -0.42
CA TRP A 67 -2.35 -12.45 0.83
C TRP A 67 -1.19 -11.49 0.60
N ARG A 68 -0.25 -11.82 -0.29
CA ARG A 68 0.96 -11.01 -0.50
C ARG A 68 0.71 -9.79 -1.36
N LEU A 69 0.03 -9.95 -2.49
CA LEU A 69 -0.24 -8.85 -3.42
C LEU A 69 -1.11 -7.74 -2.79
N PRO A 70 -2.21 -8.03 -2.07
CA PRO A 70 -3.03 -6.98 -1.45
C PRO A 70 -2.26 -6.25 -0.35
N ARG A 71 -1.40 -6.95 0.40
CA ARG A 71 -0.52 -6.35 1.41
C ARG A 71 0.47 -5.37 0.79
N PHE A 72 1.09 -5.71 -0.35
CA PHE A 72 1.95 -4.79 -1.09
C PHE A 72 1.15 -3.56 -1.54
N CYS A 73 -0.01 -3.75 -2.17
CA CYS A 73 -0.84 -2.65 -2.66
C CYS A 73 -1.23 -1.68 -1.54
N LEU A 74 -1.65 -2.21 -0.38
CA LEU A 74 -1.96 -1.40 0.80
C LEU A 74 -0.73 -0.64 1.29
N GLY A 75 0.42 -1.30 1.44
CA GLY A 75 1.66 -0.64 1.87
C GLY A 75 2.12 0.47 0.91
N PHE A 76 2.03 0.22 -0.40
CA PHE A 76 2.34 1.20 -1.44
C PHE A 76 1.42 2.41 -1.37
N LEU A 77 0.10 2.19 -1.30
CA LEU A 77 -0.89 3.28 -1.23
C LEU A 77 -0.70 4.11 0.04
N VAL A 78 -0.54 3.47 1.21
CA VAL A 78 -0.32 4.18 2.48
C VAL A 78 0.98 4.99 2.43
N GLY A 79 2.07 4.40 1.95
CA GLY A 79 3.35 5.09 1.81
C GLY A 79 3.28 6.29 0.85
N ALA A 80 2.61 6.13 -0.29
CA ALA A 80 2.40 7.21 -1.25
C ALA A 80 1.57 8.35 -0.66
N SER A 81 0.46 8.03 0.03
CA SER A 81 -0.37 9.03 0.71
C SER A 81 0.41 9.79 1.79
N LEU A 82 1.22 9.10 2.59
CA LEU A 82 2.03 9.73 3.64
C LEU A 82 3.13 10.64 3.05
N ALA A 83 3.77 10.21 1.96
CA ALA A 83 4.76 11.03 1.26
C ALA A 83 4.15 12.31 0.67
N ILE A 84 2.95 12.22 0.08
CA ILE A 84 2.22 13.38 -0.46
C ILE A 84 1.82 14.33 0.67
N ALA A 85 1.25 13.80 1.76
CA ALA A 85 0.88 14.60 2.92
C ALA A 85 2.10 15.32 3.51
N GLY A 86 3.20 14.59 3.74
CA GLY A 86 4.45 15.16 4.25
C GLY A 86 5.02 16.27 3.37
N CYS A 87 5.09 16.06 2.05
CA CYS A 87 5.53 17.09 1.11
C CYS A 87 4.64 18.35 1.17
N GLY A 88 3.32 18.17 1.25
CA GLY A 88 2.36 19.25 1.40
C GLY A 88 2.58 20.05 2.69
N PHE A 89 2.69 19.38 3.83
CA PHE A 89 2.90 20.04 5.12
C PHE A 89 4.25 20.75 5.21
N GLN A 90 5.32 20.10 4.76
CA GLN A 90 6.64 20.73 4.69
C GLN A 90 6.62 21.99 3.80
N GLY A 91 5.85 21.98 2.71
CA GLY A 91 5.64 23.14 1.84
C GLY A 91 4.88 24.29 2.51
N VAL A 92 3.78 23.98 3.20
CA VAL A 92 2.94 24.98 3.91
C VAL A 92 3.70 25.64 5.06
N PHE A 93 4.34 24.82 5.91
CA PHE A 93 5.07 25.32 7.07
C PHE A 93 6.48 25.83 6.73
N LYS A 94 6.94 25.60 5.50
CA LYS A 94 8.32 25.88 5.05
C LYS A 94 9.35 25.32 6.03
N ASN A 95 9.04 24.17 6.61
CA ASN A 95 9.86 23.50 7.61
C ASN A 95 10.03 22.03 7.19
N PRO A 96 11.25 21.60 6.82
CA PRO A 96 11.49 20.22 6.41
C PRO A 96 11.28 19.19 7.53
N LEU A 97 11.13 19.64 8.79
CA LEU A 97 10.82 18.79 9.95
C LEU A 97 9.31 18.74 10.27
N ALA A 98 8.45 19.40 9.48
CA ALA A 98 7.01 19.33 9.70
C ALA A 98 6.48 17.93 9.34
N ASP A 99 5.78 17.32 10.31
CA ASP A 99 5.19 15.98 10.19
C ASP A 99 3.65 16.09 10.04
N PRO A 100 3.03 15.39 9.06
CA PRO A 100 1.57 15.31 8.92
C PRO A 100 0.82 14.93 10.19
N PHE A 101 1.45 14.21 11.13
CA PHE A 101 0.79 13.79 12.37
C PHE A 101 0.57 14.93 13.38
N LEU A 102 1.17 16.12 13.19
CA LEU A 102 1.10 17.24 14.13
C LEU A 102 -0.30 17.87 14.26
N LEU A 103 -1.22 17.64 13.31
CA LEU A 103 -2.58 18.16 13.35
C LEU A 103 -3.58 17.29 14.12
N GLY A 104 -3.12 16.16 14.68
CA GLY A 104 -3.96 15.30 15.50
C GLY A 104 -4.83 14.30 14.73
N SER A 105 -4.74 14.25 13.40
CA SER A 105 -5.51 13.30 12.56
C SER A 105 -5.25 11.84 12.94
N ALA A 106 -3.99 11.45 13.23
CA ALA A 106 -3.70 10.10 13.70
C ALA A 106 -4.27 9.80 15.09
N ALA A 107 -4.26 10.78 16.00
CA ALA A 107 -4.84 10.61 17.34
C ALA A 107 -6.36 10.49 17.27
N GLY A 108 -7.01 11.30 16.42
CA GLY A 108 -8.45 11.24 16.19
C GLY A 108 -8.87 9.94 15.49
N ALA A 109 -8.14 9.50 14.48
CA ALA A 109 -8.36 8.19 13.85
C ALA A 109 -8.26 7.04 14.88
N GLY A 110 -7.23 7.07 15.74
CA GLY A 110 -7.04 6.10 16.82
C GLY A 110 -8.18 6.11 17.83
N LEU A 111 -8.67 7.29 18.23
CA LEU A 111 -9.85 7.43 19.09
C LEU A 111 -11.10 6.83 18.43
N GLY A 112 -11.34 7.15 17.15
CA GLY A 112 -12.49 6.64 16.41
C GLY A 112 -12.50 5.12 16.28
N VAL A 113 -11.35 4.52 15.97
CA VAL A 113 -11.17 3.05 15.97
C VAL A 113 -11.43 2.47 17.37
N THR A 114 -10.87 3.09 18.41
CA THR A 114 -11.03 2.61 19.79
C THR A 114 -12.48 2.63 20.23
N LEU A 115 -13.23 3.70 19.91
CA LEU A 115 -14.66 3.78 20.20
C LEU A 115 -15.46 2.68 19.48
N VAL A 116 -15.15 2.37 18.23
CA VAL A 116 -15.80 1.29 17.49
C VAL A 116 -15.56 -0.07 18.16
N ILE A 117 -14.30 -0.35 18.51
CA ILE A 117 -13.90 -1.64 19.10
C ILE A 117 -14.48 -1.81 20.51
N VAL A 118 -14.41 -0.78 21.36
CA VAL A 118 -14.89 -0.85 22.76
C VAL A 118 -16.41 -1.02 22.83
N ASN A 119 -17.16 -0.43 21.89
CA ASN A 119 -18.61 -0.57 21.81
C ASN A 119 -19.06 -1.81 21.00
N ASP A 120 -18.12 -2.66 20.57
CA ASP A 120 -18.36 -3.88 19.79
C ASP A 120 -19.23 -3.65 18.53
N LEU A 121 -19.04 -2.50 17.88
CA LEU A 121 -19.80 -2.11 16.71
C LEU A 121 -19.25 -2.84 15.47
N ASN A 122 -19.72 -4.06 15.21
CA ASN A 122 -19.27 -4.90 14.09
C ASN A 122 -20.18 -4.81 12.85
N TYR A 123 -20.36 -3.60 12.33
CA TYR A 123 -21.08 -3.40 11.06
C TYR A 123 -20.13 -3.46 9.88
N SER A 124 -20.53 -4.16 8.83
CA SER A 124 -19.79 -4.23 7.56
C SER A 124 -20.71 -3.86 6.41
N PHE A 125 -20.25 -2.95 5.56
CA PHE A 125 -20.91 -2.57 4.31
C PHE A 125 -19.99 -2.94 3.16
N GLY A 126 -20.08 -4.19 2.71
CA GLY A 126 -19.21 -4.74 1.68
C GLY A 126 -17.76 -4.85 2.15
N ILE A 127 -16.86 -4.08 1.53
CA ILE A 127 -15.41 -4.09 1.82
C ILE A 127 -15.07 -3.19 3.03
N ILE A 128 -15.95 -2.25 3.38
CA ILE A 128 -15.72 -1.26 4.43
C ILE A 128 -16.38 -1.73 5.72
N ASN A 129 -15.60 -1.87 6.79
CA ASN A 129 -16.14 -2.15 8.12
C ASN A 129 -16.21 -0.86 8.96
N SER A 130 -16.96 -0.96 10.04
CA SER A 130 -17.10 0.07 11.08
C SER A 130 -15.75 0.59 11.58
N VAL A 131 -14.72 -0.27 11.67
CA VAL A 131 -13.38 0.13 12.11
C VAL A 131 -12.74 1.14 11.15
N GLN A 132 -12.80 0.89 9.83
CA GLN A 132 -12.27 1.83 8.84
C GLN A 132 -13.08 3.13 8.82
N LEU A 133 -14.40 3.06 9.00
CA LEU A 133 -15.25 4.26 9.12
C LEU A 133 -14.93 5.07 10.36
N GLY A 134 -14.75 4.42 11.51
CA GLY A 134 -14.34 5.07 12.76
C GLY A 134 -12.99 5.76 12.62
N ALA A 135 -12.01 5.11 11.98
CA ALA A 135 -10.73 5.71 11.67
C ALA A 135 -10.87 6.96 10.78
N PHE A 136 -11.70 6.89 9.74
CA PHE A 136 -11.87 7.98 8.78
C PHE A 136 -12.61 9.19 9.37
N ILE A 137 -13.68 8.95 10.13
CA ILE A 137 -14.46 10.03 10.78
C ILE A 137 -13.62 10.70 11.89
N GLY A 138 -12.76 9.95 12.55
CA GLY A 138 -11.89 10.48 13.59
C GLY A 138 -10.70 11.28 13.07
N ALA A 139 -10.23 11.03 11.86
CA ALA A 139 -9.04 11.67 11.27
C ALA A 139 -9.29 13.09 10.76
#